data_AF-A0A0S9MWS6-F1
#
_entry.id   AF-A0A0S9MWS6-F1
#
_cell.length_a   1.000
_cell.length_b   1.000
_cell.length_c   1.000
_cell.angle_alpha   90.00
_cell.angle_beta   90.00
_cell.angle_gamma   90.00
#
_symmetry.space_group_name_H-M   'P 1'
#
loop_
_entity.id
_entity.type
_entity.pdbx_description
1 polymer ?
#
loop_
_entity_poly.entity_id
_entity_poly.type
_entity_poly.pdbx_seq_one_letter_code
_entity_poly.pdbx_strand_id
1 'polypeptide(L)'
;MLLGASAHAALVRVADAEIRGTWQYDFDTGTEVLFGGEDVQWQQISATARALTVGFGGGALLYSFGSVAFDAITESQLMALAYTADPIAGPPAAGSPLQVGDVFGVRTTEGNFVKALVTGYDNGLADRPYYDMQLRYALYDGEPVVGTVPEPGSTALLALGLAGLAWQGRRRSQPGAR
;
A
#
# COMPACT_ATOMS: atom_id res chain seq x y z
N MET A 1 19.92 4.06 -24.05
CA MET A 1 18.45 4.02 -24.00
C MET A 1 18.10 3.37 -22.67
N LEU A 2 17.81 4.18 -21.64
CA LEU A 2 17.38 3.67 -20.33
C LEU A 2 15.96 3.13 -20.51
N LEU A 3 15.78 1.82 -20.29
CA LEU A 3 14.45 1.24 -20.11
C LEU A 3 13.89 1.82 -18.82
N GLY A 4 12.74 2.50 -18.91
CA GLY A 4 12.07 3.08 -17.74
C GLY A 4 11.60 1.98 -16.81
N ALA A 5 12.26 1.85 -15.65
CA ALA A 5 11.70 1.12 -14.53
C ALA A 5 10.46 1.87 -14.05
N SER A 6 9.30 1.21 -14.04
CA SER A 6 8.15 1.70 -13.28
C SER A 6 8.40 1.35 -11.81
N ALA A 7 8.47 2.35 -10.94
CA ALA A 7 8.47 2.11 -9.51
C ALA A 7 7.09 1.57 -9.11
N HIS A 8 7.10 0.39 -8.51
CA HIS A 8 5.93 -0.33 -7.98
C HIS A 8 6.38 -0.85 -6.61
N ALA A 9 5.55 -0.81 -5.59
CA ALA A 9 5.86 -1.35 -4.28
C ALA A 9 5.31 -2.78 -4.20
N ALA A 10 6.04 -3.72 -3.62
CA ALA A 10 5.53 -5.07 -3.44
C ALA A 10 4.55 -5.12 -2.26
N LEU A 11 3.42 -5.81 -2.44
CA LEU A 11 2.51 -6.13 -1.35
C LEU A 11 3.22 -7.07 -0.36
N VAL A 12 3.42 -6.59 0.86
CA VAL A 12 4.05 -7.35 1.96
C VAL A 12 3.00 -8.14 2.74
N ARG A 13 1.87 -7.51 3.09
CA ARG A 13 0.83 -8.13 3.94
C ARG A 13 -0.55 -7.50 3.72
N VAL A 14 -1.59 -8.31 3.88
CA VAL A 14 -2.97 -7.87 4.14
C VAL A 14 -3.40 -8.45 5.48
N ALA A 15 -3.95 -7.63 6.36
CA ALA A 15 -4.39 -8.07 7.69
C ALA A 15 -5.55 -7.23 8.21
N ASP A 16 -6.30 -7.82 9.13
CA ASP A 16 -7.24 -7.11 9.99
C ASP A 16 -6.55 -6.74 11.31
N ALA A 17 -6.92 -5.61 11.89
CA ALA A 17 -6.33 -5.09 13.12
C ALA A 17 -7.36 -4.39 13.99
N GLU A 18 -7.08 -4.35 15.28
CA GLU A 18 -7.75 -3.49 16.25
C GLU A 18 -6.68 -2.58 16.88
N ILE A 19 -6.96 -1.29 16.95
CA ILE A 19 -6.16 -0.31 17.68
C ILE A 19 -7.01 0.20 18.83
N ARG A 20 -6.63 -0.17 20.05
CA ARG A 20 -7.35 0.16 21.27
C ARG A 20 -7.22 1.65 21.61
N GLY A 21 -8.21 2.15 22.33
CA GLY A 21 -8.21 3.53 22.81
C GLY A 21 -6.96 3.89 23.63
N THR A 22 -6.22 4.91 23.17
CA THR A 22 -4.91 5.41 23.64
C THR A 22 -3.68 4.53 23.35
N TRP A 23 -3.83 3.47 22.56
CA TRP A 23 -2.71 2.61 22.14
C TRP A 23 -2.07 3.07 20.83
N GLN A 24 -0.83 2.65 20.64
CA GLN A 24 -0.06 2.87 19.42
C GLN A 24 0.03 1.57 18.63
N TYR A 25 0.15 1.68 17.31
CA TYR A 25 0.19 0.54 16.40
C TYR A 25 1.34 0.68 15.42
N ASP A 26 2.06 -0.42 15.22
CA ASP A 26 3.13 -0.60 14.26
C ASP A 26 2.59 -1.48 13.11
N PHE A 27 2.48 -0.89 11.92
CA PHE A 27 1.96 -1.60 10.76
C PHE A 27 2.96 -2.56 10.14
N ASP A 28 4.26 -2.37 10.38
CA ASP A 28 5.37 -3.19 9.88
C ASP A 28 5.43 -4.52 10.66
N THR A 29 5.27 -4.49 11.98
CA THR A 29 5.14 -5.71 12.80
C THR A 29 3.72 -6.24 12.88
N GLY A 30 2.71 -5.37 12.69
CA GLY A 30 1.29 -5.73 12.82
C GLY A 30 0.86 -5.92 14.27
N THR A 31 1.41 -5.10 15.17
CA THR A 31 1.16 -5.22 16.61
C THR A 31 0.99 -3.86 17.27
N GLU A 32 0.23 -3.83 18.37
CA GLU A 32 0.24 -2.66 19.25
C GLU A 32 1.53 -2.59 20.05
N VAL A 33 2.08 -1.39 20.15
CA VAL A 33 3.32 -1.12 20.88
C VAL A 33 3.11 -0.01 21.90
N LEU A 34 3.88 -0.07 22.99
CA LEU A 34 3.88 1.00 23.99
C LEU A 34 4.83 2.14 23.59
N PHE A 35 6.04 1.80 23.16
CA PHE A 35 7.07 2.73 22.71
C PHE A 35 8.06 2.03 21.76
N GLY A 36 8.56 2.76 20.76
CA GLY A 36 9.57 2.30 19.82
C GLY A 36 8.95 1.47 18.69
N GLY A 37 8.88 2.05 17.48
CA GLY A 37 8.39 1.40 16.26
C GLY A 37 6.95 1.73 15.90
N GLU A 38 6.25 2.55 16.67
CA GLU A 38 4.90 2.96 16.35
C GLU A 38 4.81 3.81 15.08
N ASP A 39 3.77 3.55 14.29
CA ASP A 39 3.42 4.40 13.15
C ASP A 39 2.30 5.36 13.49
N VAL A 40 1.28 4.85 14.19
CA VAL A 40 0.08 5.63 14.53
C VAL A 40 -0.31 5.45 15.98
N GLN A 41 -1.08 6.41 16.48
CA GLN A 41 -1.79 6.31 17.75
C GLN A 41 -3.27 6.56 17.52
N TRP A 42 -4.11 5.70 18.09
CA TRP A 42 -5.54 5.97 18.22
C TRP A 42 -5.80 6.74 19.51
N GLN A 43 -5.83 8.07 19.39
CA GLN A 43 -5.84 8.96 20.54
C GLN A 43 -7.26 9.23 21.06
N GLN A 44 -7.45 9.03 22.35
CA GLN A 44 -8.64 9.46 23.09
C GLN A 44 -8.40 10.88 23.61
N ILE A 45 -9.00 11.89 22.95
CA ILE A 45 -8.81 13.30 23.32
C ILE A 45 -9.73 13.68 24.49
N SER A 46 -10.97 13.17 24.48
CA SER A 46 -11.94 13.37 25.56
C SER A 46 -12.83 12.14 25.72
N ALA A 47 -13.92 12.23 26.49
CA ALA A 47 -14.89 11.13 26.57
C ALA A 47 -15.48 10.76 25.21
N THR A 48 -15.58 11.71 24.28
CA THR A 48 -16.18 11.51 22.96
C THR A 48 -15.23 11.84 21.80
N ALA A 49 -14.27 12.76 21.96
CA ALA A 49 -13.39 13.14 20.86
C ALA A 49 -12.25 12.14 20.65
N ARG A 50 -11.96 11.86 19.38
CA ARG A 50 -10.93 10.91 18.93
C ARG A 50 -10.12 11.48 17.77
N ALA A 51 -8.90 11.00 17.60
CA ALA A 51 -8.12 11.26 16.39
C ALA A 51 -7.12 10.13 16.15
N LEU A 52 -6.82 9.90 14.87
CA LEU A 52 -5.63 9.16 14.47
C LEU A 52 -4.48 10.15 14.38
N THR A 53 -3.43 9.93 15.14
CA THR A 53 -2.21 10.75 15.11
C THR A 53 -1.02 9.89 14.69
N VAL A 54 0.07 10.54 14.29
CA VAL A 54 1.36 9.86 14.16
C VAL A 54 1.80 9.33 15.53
N GLY A 55 2.51 8.21 15.53
CA GLY A 55 3.08 7.61 16.74
C GLY A 55 4.09 8.53 17.45
N PHE A 56 4.22 8.40 18.78
CA PHE A 56 5.06 9.26 19.60
C PHE A 56 6.54 9.23 19.21
N GLY A 57 7.05 8.05 18.83
CA GLY A 57 8.43 7.82 18.39
C GLY A 57 8.84 8.62 17.16
N GLY A 58 7.87 9.12 16.39
CA GLY A 58 8.05 10.08 15.31
C GLY A 58 8.74 9.51 14.07
N GLY A 59 8.11 9.69 12.91
CA GLY A 59 8.70 9.34 11.61
C GLY A 59 7.67 8.88 10.60
N ALA A 60 6.58 8.29 11.08
CA ALA A 60 5.42 8.00 10.26
C ALA A 60 4.65 9.28 9.90
N LEU A 61 3.91 9.21 8.80
CA LEU A 61 3.08 10.30 8.29
C LEU A 61 1.73 9.75 7.80
N LEU A 62 0.71 10.59 7.82
CA LEU A 62 -0.68 10.25 7.53
C LEU A 62 -1.18 10.91 6.25
N TYR A 63 -2.17 10.28 5.63
CA TYR A 63 -2.96 10.86 4.57
C TYR A 63 -4.42 10.39 4.68
N SER A 64 -5.38 11.29 4.52
CA SER A 64 -6.80 10.94 4.55
C SER A 64 -7.36 10.85 3.12
N PHE A 65 -7.82 9.67 2.71
CA PHE A 65 -8.61 9.54 1.47
C PHE A 65 -10.09 9.85 1.71
N GLY A 66 -10.60 9.54 2.92
CA GLY A 66 -12.03 9.55 3.21
C GLY A 66 -12.76 8.43 2.47
N SER A 67 -13.98 8.71 2.01
CA SER A 67 -14.86 7.73 1.36
C SER A 67 -14.41 7.44 -0.07
N VAL A 68 -13.41 6.58 -0.22
CA VAL A 68 -12.91 6.04 -1.50
C VAL A 68 -12.89 4.51 -1.43
N ALA A 69 -13.14 3.84 -2.56
CA ALA A 69 -13.05 2.38 -2.61
C ALA A 69 -11.62 1.90 -2.31
N PHE A 70 -11.46 1.07 -1.28
CA PHE A 70 -10.16 0.55 -0.83
C PHE A 70 -9.34 -0.10 -1.95
N ASP A 71 -9.99 -0.86 -2.84
CA ASP A 71 -9.34 -1.56 -3.96
C ASP A 71 -8.98 -0.64 -5.13
N ALA A 72 -9.56 0.58 -5.19
CA ALA A 72 -9.23 1.56 -6.22
C ALA A 72 -7.91 2.30 -5.95
N ILE A 73 -7.42 2.26 -4.71
CA ILE A 73 -6.15 2.90 -4.33
C ILE A 73 -5.00 1.97 -4.70
N THR A 74 -4.21 2.39 -5.67
CA THR A 74 -2.99 1.69 -6.07
C THR A 74 -1.83 2.10 -5.18
N GLU A 75 -0.90 1.18 -5.01
CA GLU A 75 0.44 1.43 -4.47
C GLU A 75 1.18 2.60 -5.12
N SER A 76 1.13 2.76 -6.45
CA SER A 76 1.75 3.89 -7.13
C SER A 76 1.11 5.22 -6.75
N GLN A 77 -0.19 5.22 -6.44
CA GLN A 77 -0.85 6.37 -5.85
C GLN A 77 -0.36 6.61 -4.43
N LEU A 78 -0.25 5.56 -3.59
CA LEU A 78 0.27 5.67 -2.23
C LEU A 78 1.66 6.33 -2.21
N MET A 79 2.60 5.85 -3.03
CA MET A 79 3.96 6.39 -3.11
C MET A 79 4.01 7.86 -3.58
N ALA A 80 2.99 8.33 -4.30
CA ALA A 80 2.93 9.68 -4.87
C ALA A 80 2.23 10.71 -3.97
N LEU A 81 1.65 10.30 -2.84
CA LEU A 81 0.93 11.21 -1.94
C LEU A 81 1.89 12.13 -1.18
N ALA A 82 1.39 13.33 -0.87
CA ALA A 82 2.01 14.21 0.11
C ALA A 82 1.44 13.89 1.50
N TYR A 83 2.12 13.01 2.24
CA TYR A 83 1.75 12.69 3.62
C TYR A 83 2.15 13.82 4.58
N THR A 84 1.40 13.98 5.67
CA THR A 84 1.66 15.00 6.70
C THR A 84 1.63 14.40 8.11
N ALA A 85 2.10 15.14 9.11
CA ALA A 85 1.98 14.75 10.51
C ALA A 85 0.65 15.22 11.14
N ASP A 86 -0.26 15.78 10.35
CA ASP A 86 -1.50 16.35 10.85
C ASP A 86 -2.44 15.23 11.33
N PRO A 87 -3.07 15.38 12.51
CA PRO A 87 -4.06 14.43 12.98
C PRO A 87 -5.24 14.30 12.02
N ILE A 88 -5.72 13.06 11.83
CA ILE A 88 -6.97 12.79 11.15
C ILE A 88 -8.08 12.71 12.20
N ALA A 89 -9.06 13.60 12.12
CA ALA A 89 -10.15 13.69 13.08
C ALA A 89 -11.04 12.43 13.06
N GLY A 90 -11.27 11.84 14.23
CA GLY A 90 -12.13 10.67 14.41
C GLY A 90 -13.58 11.03 14.77
N PRO A 91 -14.50 10.04 14.75
CA PRO A 91 -15.86 10.21 15.22
C PRO A 91 -15.92 10.61 16.71
N PRO A 92 -17.03 11.23 17.18
CA PRO A 92 -18.27 11.53 16.49
C PRO A 92 -18.29 12.90 15.79
N ALA A 93 -17.14 13.53 15.54
CA ALA A 93 -17.11 14.83 14.88
C ALA A 93 -17.86 14.76 13.54
N ALA A 94 -18.74 15.73 13.29
CA ALA A 94 -19.51 15.79 12.04
C ALA A 94 -18.54 15.88 10.85
N GLY A 95 -18.69 14.96 9.89
CA GLY A 95 -17.79 14.87 8.74
C GLY A 95 -16.40 14.33 9.06
N SER A 96 -16.23 13.60 10.17
CA SER A 96 -14.96 12.94 10.48
C SER A 96 -14.54 12.03 9.32
N PRO A 97 -13.31 12.18 8.79
CA PRO A 97 -12.77 11.36 7.68
C PRO A 97 -12.35 9.93 8.09
N LEU A 98 -12.86 9.44 9.22
CA LEU A 98 -12.63 8.09 9.73
C LEU A 98 -13.96 7.43 10.07
N GLN A 99 -15.01 7.64 9.27
CA GLN A 99 -16.23 6.82 9.37
C GLN A 99 -15.95 5.38 8.94
N VAL A 100 -16.82 4.46 9.34
CA VAL A 100 -16.81 3.10 8.77
C VAL A 100 -16.96 3.20 7.25
N GLY A 101 -16.03 2.58 6.52
CA GLY A 101 -15.92 2.67 5.07
C GLY A 101 -14.89 3.68 4.56
N ASP A 102 -14.40 4.58 5.41
CA ASP A 102 -13.35 5.53 5.02
C ASP A 102 -11.98 4.87 4.99
N VAL A 103 -11.11 5.40 4.13
CA VAL A 103 -9.74 4.93 3.97
C VAL A 103 -8.75 6.03 4.33
N PHE A 104 -7.66 5.64 4.99
CA PHE A 104 -6.49 6.48 5.20
C PHE A 104 -5.22 5.75 4.75
N GLY A 105 -4.17 6.53 4.51
CA GLY A 105 -2.84 6.05 4.22
C GLY A 105 -1.89 6.35 5.37
N VAL A 106 -0.89 5.50 5.53
CA VAL A 106 0.25 5.74 6.42
C VAL A 106 1.54 5.51 5.64
N ARG A 107 2.50 6.42 5.76
CA ARG A 107 3.89 6.12 5.46
C ARG A 107 4.54 5.76 6.79
N THR A 108 5.03 4.53 6.93
CA THR A 108 5.55 4.02 8.20
C THR A 108 6.90 4.65 8.54
N THR A 109 7.35 4.46 9.77
CA THR A 109 8.67 4.89 10.22
C THR A 109 9.81 4.21 9.43
N GLU A 110 9.60 2.98 8.96
CA GLU A 110 10.55 2.23 8.11
C GLU A 110 10.49 2.64 6.63
N GLY A 111 9.55 3.52 6.25
CA GLY A 111 9.38 3.99 4.87
C GLY A 111 8.48 3.12 4.01
N ASN A 112 7.75 2.17 4.61
CA ASN A 112 6.73 1.38 3.93
C ASN A 112 5.44 2.18 3.78
N PHE A 113 4.53 1.69 2.93
CA PHE A 113 3.27 2.36 2.63
C PHE A 113 2.09 1.48 3.01
N VAL A 114 1.14 2.06 3.71
CA VAL A 114 -0.09 1.40 4.15
C VAL A 114 -1.28 2.12 3.55
N LYS A 115 -2.28 1.34 3.12
CA LYS A 115 -3.68 1.80 3.07
C LYS A 115 -4.51 1.01 4.06
N ALA A 116 -5.37 1.69 4.81
CA ALA A 116 -6.20 1.09 5.85
C ALA A 116 -7.64 1.56 5.71
N LEU A 117 -8.57 0.60 5.66
CA LEU A 117 -10.01 0.79 5.68
C LEU A 117 -10.50 0.71 7.11
N VAL A 118 -11.28 1.70 7.55
CA VAL A 118 -12.01 1.65 8.81
C VAL A 118 -13.18 0.69 8.66
N THR A 119 -13.15 -0.43 9.37
CA THR A 119 -14.17 -1.48 9.27
C THR A 119 -15.20 -1.41 10.38
N GLY A 120 -14.85 -0.78 11.50
CA GLY A 120 -15.73 -0.75 12.67
C GLY A 120 -15.12 0.01 13.84
N TYR A 121 -15.92 0.11 14.89
CA TYR A 121 -15.52 0.67 16.17
C TYR A 121 -16.17 -0.11 17.30
N ASP A 122 -15.40 -0.41 18.33
CA ASP A 122 -15.92 -0.97 19.58
C ASP A 122 -15.94 0.08 20.69
N ASN A 123 -16.83 -0.14 21.65
CA ASN A 123 -16.96 0.73 22.81
C ASN A 123 -15.88 0.49 23.87
N GLY A 124 -15.06 -0.56 23.71
CA GLY A 124 -13.99 -0.96 24.61
C GLY A 124 -14.40 -0.95 26.08
N LEU A 125 -14.10 0.14 26.78
CA LEU A 125 -14.45 0.41 28.17
C LEU A 125 -15.77 1.21 28.32
N ALA A 126 -16.74 0.60 29.01
CA ALA A 126 -17.88 1.26 29.68
C ALA A 126 -18.60 2.34 28.84
N ASP A 127 -19.28 1.91 27.77
CA ASP A 127 -20.15 2.75 26.93
C ASP A 127 -19.49 4.01 26.35
N ARG A 128 -18.16 4.00 26.19
CA ARG A 128 -17.45 5.06 25.46
C ARG A 128 -17.49 4.75 23.98
N PRO A 129 -18.30 5.43 23.16
CA PRO A 129 -18.35 5.12 21.74
C PRO A 129 -17.00 5.42 21.08
N TYR A 130 -16.69 4.65 20.03
CA TYR A 130 -15.47 4.80 19.23
C TYR A 130 -14.19 4.64 20.07
N TYR A 131 -14.20 3.74 21.06
CA TYR A 131 -13.06 3.56 21.94
C TYR A 131 -11.94 2.82 21.22
N ASP A 132 -12.25 1.69 20.60
CA ASP A 132 -11.30 0.89 19.83
C ASP A 132 -11.64 1.00 18.34
N MET A 133 -10.63 1.15 17.50
CA MET A 133 -10.77 1.24 16.05
C MET A 133 -10.46 -0.11 15.42
N GLN A 134 -11.36 -0.60 14.57
CA GLN A 134 -11.14 -1.80 13.78
C GLN A 134 -10.76 -1.43 12.34
N LEU A 135 -9.79 -2.14 11.79
CA LEU A 135 -9.21 -1.86 10.49
C LEU A 135 -9.05 -3.14 9.67
N ARG A 136 -9.07 -2.96 8.35
CA ARG A 136 -8.41 -3.85 7.41
C ARG A 136 -7.37 -3.07 6.63
N TYR A 137 -6.14 -3.58 6.51
CA TYR A 137 -5.06 -2.85 5.87
C TYR A 137 -4.24 -3.71 4.91
N ALA A 138 -3.56 -3.02 3.99
CA ALA A 138 -2.54 -3.59 3.11
C ALA A 138 -1.24 -2.79 3.28
N LEU A 139 -0.14 -3.50 3.54
CA LEU A 139 1.22 -2.99 3.68
C LEU A 139 2.01 -3.29 2.41
N TYR A 140 2.70 -2.28 1.90
CA TYR A 140 3.56 -2.33 0.72
C TYR A 140 4.97 -1.85 1.10
N ASP A 141 6.01 -2.47 0.55
CA ASP A 141 7.38 -2.05 0.83
C ASP A 141 7.72 -0.68 0.23
N GLY A 142 8.68 0.03 0.82
CA GLY A 142 9.14 1.33 0.31
C GLY A 142 10.08 1.24 -0.90
N GLU A 143 10.54 0.04 -1.24
CA GLU A 143 11.55 -0.18 -2.27
C GLU A 143 10.89 -0.24 -3.66
N PRO A 144 11.44 0.46 -4.67
CA PRO A 144 10.98 0.26 -6.03
C PRO A 144 11.25 -1.19 -6.43
N VAL A 145 10.20 -1.94 -6.81
CA VAL A 145 10.32 -3.25 -7.42
C VAL A 145 11.22 -3.10 -8.65
N VAL A 146 12.47 -3.52 -8.49
CA VAL A 146 13.41 -3.66 -9.58
C VAL A 146 12.94 -4.89 -10.34
N GLY A 147 11.98 -4.69 -11.24
CA GLY A 147 11.60 -5.70 -12.18
C GLY A 147 12.85 -6.08 -12.96
N THR A 148 13.42 -7.25 -12.66
CA THR A 148 14.18 -7.96 -13.68
C THR A 148 13.15 -8.29 -14.74
N VAL A 149 13.00 -7.41 -15.74
CA VAL A 149 12.43 -7.79 -17.02
C VAL A 149 13.18 -9.07 -17.36
N PRO A 150 12.52 -10.24 -17.44
CA PRO A 150 13.16 -11.39 -18.02
C PRO A 150 13.46 -10.93 -19.43
N GLU A 151 14.72 -10.59 -19.73
CA GLU A 151 15.09 -10.46 -21.12
C GLU A 151 14.60 -11.77 -21.76
N PRO A 152 13.73 -11.74 -22.78
CA PRO A 152 13.61 -12.91 -23.63
C PRO A 152 15.04 -13.12 -24.09
N GLY A 153 15.72 -14.09 -23.49
CA GLY A 153 17.17 -14.15 -23.53
C GLY A 153 17.59 -13.92 -24.96
N SER A 154 18.59 -13.07 -25.17
CA SER A 154 19.07 -12.67 -26.50
C SER A 154 19.33 -13.85 -27.48
N THR A 155 19.26 -15.10 -26.99
CA THR A 155 19.15 -16.35 -27.74
C THR A 155 17.82 -16.53 -28.52
N ALA A 156 16.65 -16.11 -28.03
CA ALA A 156 15.36 -16.29 -28.69
C ALA A 156 15.21 -15.42 -29.94
N LEU A 157 15.74 -14.18 -29.92
CA LEU A 157 15.79 -13.31 -31.09
C LEU A 157 16.86 -13.76 -32.10
N LEU A 158 17.97 -14.36 -31.66
CA LEU A 158 18.93 -15.01 -32.56
C LEU A 158 18.35 -16.28 -33.22
N ALA A 159 17.54 -17.05 -32.49
CA ALA A 159 16.91 -18.27 -33.02
C ALA A 159 15.85 -17.97 -34.09
N LEU A 160 15.08 -16.88 -33.95
CA LEU A 160 14.14 -16.43 -34.97
C LEU A 160 14.83 -15.84 -36.21
N GLY A 161 16.01 -15.21 -36.04
CA GLY A 161 16.82 -14.70 -37.15
C GLY A 161 17.41 -15.80 -38.04
N LEU A 162 17.80 -16.95 -37.47
CA LEU A 162 18.38 -18.07 -38.23
C LEU A 162 17.32 -18.95 -38.93
N ALA A 163 16.12 -19.10 -38.35
CA ALA A 163 15.05 -19.87 -38.97
C ALA A 163 14.50 -19.22 -40.26
N GLY A 164 14.50 -17.88 -40.35
CA GLY A 164 14.05 -17.16 -41.54
C GLY A 164 14.95 -17.37 -42.77
N LEU A 165 16.26 -17.50 -42.59
CA LEU A 165 17.21 -17.68 -43.68
C LEU A 165 17.20 -19.09 -44.29
N ALA A 166 16.80 -20.11 -43.53
CA ALA A 166 16.73 -21.49 -44.03
C ALA A 166 15.54 -21.73 -44.98
N TRP A 167 14.44 -20.97 -44.85
CA TRP A 167 13.25 -21.20 -45.66
C TRP A 167 13.32 -20.54 -47.05
N GLN A 168 14.16 -19.51 -47.22
CA GLN A 168 14.26 -18.75 -48.46
C GLN A 168 15.18 -19.39 -49.52
N GLY A 169 15.99 -20.40 -49.15
CA GLY A 169 16.89 -21.12 -50.05
C GLY A 169 16.25 -22.27 -50.86
N ARG A 170 15.06 -22.77 -50.49
CA ARG A 170 14.46 -23.98 -51.11
C ARG A 170 13.52 -23.75 -52.30
N ARG A 171 13.22 -22.50 -52.69
CA ARG A 171 12.23 -22.20 -53.75
C ARG A 171 12.80 -21.87 -55.14
N ARG A 172 14.09 -22.11 -55.40
CA ARG A 172 14.67 -21.96 -56.75
C ARG A 172 15.41 -23.23 -57.16
N SER A 173 14.66 -24.25 -57.58
CA SER A 173 15.13 -25.30 -58.49
C SER A 173 13.95 -26.15 -58.98
N GLN A 174 13.31 -25.73 -60.08
CA GLN A 174 12.78 -26.67 -61.07
C GLN A 174 13.11 -26.13 -62.47
N PRO A 175 14.08 -26.73 -63.18
CA PRO A 175 14.28 -26.53 -64.61
C PRO A 175 13.19 -27.27 -65.38
N GLY A 176 12.67 -26.64 -66.42
CA GLY A 176 11.69 -27.24 -67.31
C GLY A 176 12.20 -28.51 -67.99
N ALA A 177 11.31 -29.48 -68.14
CA ALA A 177 11.45 -30.57 -69.09
C ALA A 177 10.35 -30.41 -70.15
N ARG A 178 10.78 -30.65 -71.39
CA ARG A 178 10.06 -30.49 -72.65
C ARG A 178 8.86 -31.41 -72.80
#